data_AF-A0A2D9S8J8-F1
#
_entry.id   AF-A0A2D9S8J8-F1
#
_cell.length_a   1.000
_cell.length_b   1.000
_cell.length_c   1.000
_cell.angle_alpha   90.00
_cell.angle_beta   90.00
_cell.angle_gamma   90.00
#
_symmetry.space_group_name_H-M   'P 1'
#
loop_
_entity.id
_entity.type
_entity.pdbx_description
1 polymer ?
#
loop_
_entity_poly.entity_id
_entity_poly.type
_entity_poly.pdbx_seq_one_letter_code
_entity_poly.pdbx_strand_id
1 'polypeptide(L)' 'MTAVRDGDDLHTKRSTHPSKETLSDTVISTQNHPNSGSPPYTRGIHKNMYLDRLWTMRQYAGFSDAKSTNKRFLDLL' A
#
# COMPACT_ATOMS: atom_id res chain seq x y z
N MET A 1 -0.74 16.26 44.01
CA MET A 1 -1.42 16.46 42.71
C MET A 1 -0.48 16.00 41.61
N THR A 2 -0.57 14.71 41.27
CA THR A 2 0.22 14.08 40.21
C THR A 2 -0.41 14.43 38.87
N ALA A 3 0.32 15.15 38.02
CA ALA A 3 -0.12 15.42 36.65
C ALA A 3 -0.19 14.08 35.90
N VAL A 4 -1.41 13.70 35.51
CA VAL A 4 -1.65 12.60 34.58
C VAL A 4 -0.96 12.98 33.28
N ARG A 5 -0.01 12.16 32.84
CA ARG A 5 0.59 12.29 31.51
C ARG A 5 -0.49 11.89 30.53
N ASP A 6 -1.14 12.88 29.92
CA ASP A 6 -2.01 12.64 28.77
C ASP A 6 -1.21 11.83 27.75
N GLY A 7 -1.76 10.67 27.39
CA GLY A 7 -1.18 9.78 26.40
C GLY A 7 -0.87 10.58 25.16
N ASP A 8 0.38 10.51 24.74
CA ASP A 8 0.85 11.08 23.48
C ASP A 8 0.27 10.20 22.36
N ASP A 9 -1.03 10.36 22.14
CA ASP A 9 -1.76 9.69 21.10
C ASP A 9 -1.28 10.33 19.80
N LEU A 10 -0.35 9.66 19.11
CA LEU A 10 0.12 10.02 17.76
C LEU A 10 -1.04 10.06 16.72
N HIS A 11 -2.27 9.83 17.16
CA HIS A 11 -3.51 9.89 16.44
C HIS A 11 -4.07 11.32 16.42
N THR A 12 -3.44 12.20 15.64
CA THR A 12 -4.04 13.48 15.29
C THR A 12 -5.39 13.29 14.59
N LYS A 13 -6.35 14.23 14.75
CA LYS A 13 -7.65 14.26 14.03
C LYS A 13 -7.56 14.23 12.49
N ARG A 14 -6.34 14.22 11.92
CA ARG A 14 -6.06 13.97 10.50
C ARG A 14 -6.09 12.48 10.12
N SER A 15 -6.01 11.60 11.10
CA SER A 15 -6.06 10.16 10.91
C SER A 15 -7.52 9.71 10.78
N THR A 16 -8.05 9.73 9.57
CA THR A 16 -9.27 8.98 9.17
C THR A 16 -8.99 7.47 9.09
N HIS A 17 -8.23 6.92 10.05
CA HIS A 17 -8.00 5.48 10.09
C HIS A 17 -9.23 4.82 10.75
N PRO A 18 -9.90 3.89 10.05
CA PRO A 18 -11.07 3.22 10.59
C PRO A 18 -10.70 2.43 11.86
N SER A 19 -11.45 2.62 12.94
CA SER A 19 -11.28 1.84 14.16
C SER A 19 -11.96 0.48 14.02
N LYS A 20 -11.66 -0.45 14.94
CA LYS A 20 -12.37 -1.75 15.00
C LYS A 20 -13.89 -1.58 15.14
N GLU A 21 -14.33 -0.52 15.82
CA GLU A 21 -15.74 -0.17 15.99
C GLU A 21 -16.34 0.34 14.66
N THR A 22 -15.60 1.17 13.92
CA THR A 22 -16.01 1.60 12.57
C THR A 22 -16.10 0.43 11.59
N LEU A 23 -15.24 -0.58 11.74
CA LEU A 23 -15.26 -1.79 10.91
C LEU A 23 -16.53 -2.62 11.15
N SER A 24 -17.00 -2.73 12.40
CA SER A 24 -18.25 -3.44 12.70
C SER A 24 -19.50 -2.75 12.14
N ASP A 25 -19.47 -1.42 12.00
CA ASP A 25 -20.59 -0.64 11.46
C ASP A 25 -20.69 -0.71 9.92
N THR A 26 -19.64 -1.16 9.24
CA THR A 26 -19.64 -1.29 7.78
C THR A 26 -20.30 -2.59 7.30
N VAL A 27 -21.16 -2.48 6.30
CA VAL A 27 -21.87 -3.60 5.64
C VAL A 27 -20.92 -4.46 4.75
N ILE A 28 -19.61 -4.27 4.86
CA ILE A 28 -18.62 -4.99 4.04
C ILE A 28 -18.48 -6.41 4.58
N SER A 29 -19.01 -7.39 3.85
CA SER A 29 -18.83 -8.79 4.20
C SER A 29 -17.35 -9.16 4.08
N THR A 30 -16.69 -9.46 5.20
CA THR A 30 -15.29 -9.92 5.23
C THR A 30 -15.10 -11.33 4.67
N GLN A 31 -16.20 -12.06 4.46
CA GLN A 31 -16.18 -13.51 4.24
C GLN A 31 -16.32 -13.95 2.77
N ASN A 32 -16.73 -13.06 1.85
CA ASN A 32 -17.02 -13.43 0.47
C ASN A 32 -16.39 -12.45 -0.54
N HIS A 33 -15.06 -12.48 -0.65
CA HIS A 33 -14.37 -11.78 -1.73
C HIS A 33 -14.11 -12.72 -2.91
N PRO A 34 -14.38 -12.30 -4.15
CA PRO A 34 -14.08 -13.12 -5.33
C PRO A 34 -12.58 -13.35 -5.45
N ASN A 35 -12.21 -14.44 -6.12
CA ASN A 35 -10.82 -14.79 -6.38
C ASN A 35 -10.09 -13.65 -7.13
N SER A 36 -8.77 -13.58 -6.97
CA SER A 36 -7.92 -12.65 -7.73
C SER A 36 -8.17 -12.83 -9.24
N GLY A 37 -8.14 -11.75 -10.00
CA GLY A 37 -8.47 -11.76 -11.43
C GLY A 37 -9.96 -11.66 -11.77
N SER A 38 -10.85 -11.56 -10.77
CA SER A 38 -12.28 -11.34 -11.00
C SER A 38 -12.74 -9.99 -10.41
N PRO A 39 -13.67 -9.27 -11.08
CA PRO A 39 -14.29 -8.07 -10.52
C PRO A 39 -14.91 -8.32 -9.13
N PRO A 40 -14.82 -7.37 -8.18
CA PRO A 40 -14.27 -6.01 -8.30
C PRO A 40 -12.74 -5.92 -8.06
N TYR A 41 -12.00 -7.00 -8.31
CA TYR A 41 -10.53 -7.09 -8.24
C TYR A 41 -9.93 -6.74 -6.86
N THR A 42 -10.70 -6.89 -5.78
CA THR A 42 -10.26 -6.61 -4.39
C THR A 42 -9.00 -7.38 -4.01
N ARG A 43 -8.84 -8.61 -4.52
CA ARG A 43 -7.69 -9.48 -4.25
C ARG A 43 -6.60 -9.41 -5.32
N GLY A 44 -6.71 -8.49 -6.28
CA GLY A 44 -5.76 -8.28 -7.37
C GLY A 44 -6.33 -8.49 -8.77
N ILE A 45 -5.67 -7.89 -9.76
CA ILE A 45 -6.11 -7.79 -11.16
C ILE A 45 -5.85 -9.08 -11.95
N HIS A 46 -4.84 -9.86 -11.55
CA HIS A 46 -4.47 -11.11 -12.23
C HIS A 46 -4.83 -12.33 -11.38
N LYS A 47 -5.17 -13.45 -12.04
CA LYS A 47 -5.62 -14.68 -11.38
C LYS A 47 -4.59 -15.25 -10.40
N ASN A 48 -3.34 -15.35 -10.82
CA ASN A 48 -2.25 -15.94 -10.04
C ASN A 48 -1.32 -14.89 -9.43
N MET A 49 -1.53 -13.59 -9.70
CA MET A 49 -0.73 -12.48 -9.18
C MET A 49 0.78 -12.74 -9.32
N TYR A 50 1.52 -12.65 -8.21
CA TYR A 50 2.97 -12.82 -8.16
C TYR A 50 3.45 -14.27 -8.21
N LEU A 51 2.54 -15.25 -8.25
CA LEU A 51 2.90 -16.65 -8.51
C LEU A 51 3.33 -16.83 -9.98
N ASP A 52 2.71 -16.11 -10.92
CA ASP A 52 3.07 -16.15 -12.34
C ASP A 52 4.20 -15.17 -12.67
N ARG A 53 4.07 -13.92 -12.20
CA ARG A 53 5.02 -12.84 -12.49
C ARG A 53 5.16 -11.93 -11.28
N LEU A 54 6.37 -11.84 -10.73
CA LEU A 54 6.72 -10.90 -9.67
C LEU A 54 6.48 -9.45 -10.09
N TRP A 55 6.29 -8.55 -9.12
CA TRP A 55 6.22 -7.13 -9.41
C TRP A 55 7.53 -6.64 -10.04
N THR A 56 7.43 -5.65 -10.92
CA THR A 56 8.60 -5.04 -11.53
C THR A 56 9.37 -4.26 -10.46
N MET A 57 10.63 -4.63 -10.21
CA MET A 57 11.53 -3.83 -9.41
C MET A 57 11.95 -2.59 -10.20
N ARG A 58 11.29 -1.46 -9.95
CA ARG A 58 11.55 -0.20 -10.66
C ARG A 58 12.28 0.79 -9.76
N GLN A 59 13.61 0.82 -9.89
CA GLN A 59 14.44 1.82 -9.24
C GLN A 59 14.20 3.20 -9.87
N TYR A 60 14.07 4.23 -9.03
CA TYR A 60 14.07 5.61 -9.50
C TYR A 60 15.51 6.06 -9.71
N ALA A 61 15.84 6.40 -10.95
CA ALA A 61 17.14 6.98 -11.31
C ALA A 61 16.92 8.15 -12.26
N GLY A 62 17.64 9.24 -12.03
CA GLY A 62 17.61 10.45 -12.85
C GLY A 62 18.72 11.41 -12.43
N PHE A 63 19.39 11.98 -13.42
CA PHE A 63 20.37 13.03 -13.28
C PHE A 63 19.99 14.19 -14.20
N SER A 64 20.57 15.37 -13.97
CA SER A 64 20.32 16.57 -14.80
C SER A 64 20.80 16.42 -16.26
N ASP A 65 21.55 15.35 -16.57
CA ASP A 65 22.03 15.04 -17.92
C ASP A 65 21.48 13.69 -18.41
N ALA A 66 21.14 13.62 -19.69
CA ALA A 66 20.57 12.44 -20.33
C ALA A 66 21.58 11.29 -20.40
N LYS A 67 22.86 11.58 -20.67
CA LYS A 67 23.89 10.54 -20.83
C LYS A 67 24.19 9.83 -19.51
N SER A 68 24.30 10.59 -18.41
CA SER A 68 24.46 10.04 -17.06
C SER A 68 23.24 9.24 -16.58
N THR A 69 22.02 9.71 -16.90
CA THR A 69 20.79 8.97 -16.62
C THR A 69 20.74 7.62 -17.36
N ASN A 70 21.07 7.60 -18.66
CA ASN A 70 21.15 6.35 -19.42
C ASN A 70 22.19 5.37 -18.85
N LYS A 71 23.38 5.88 -18.48
CA LYS A 71 24.41 5.06 -17.83
C LYS A 71 23.86 4.37 -16.58
N ARG A 72 23.17 5.11 -15.71
CA ARG A 72 22.60 4.53 -14.49
C ARG A 72 21.49 3.52 -14.74
N PHE A 73 20.69 3.68 -15.80
CA PHE A 73 19.72 2.65 -16.16
C PHE A 73 20.41 1.35 -16.57
N LEU A 74 21.52 1.42 -17.33
CA LEU A 74 22.29 0.23 -17.68
C LEU A 74 22.94 -0.43 -16.46
N ASP A 75 23.43 0.36 -15.50
CA ASP A 75 24.00 -0.16 -14.25
C ASP A 75 22.96 -0.88 -13.36
N LEU A 76 21.66 -0.67 -13.60
CA LEU A 76 20.54 -1.22 -12.81
C LEU A 76 19.84 -2.41 -13.49
N LEU A 77 20.30 -2.82 -14.67
CA LEU A 77 19.88 -4.04 -15.37
C LEU A 77 20.63 -5.26 -14.83
#